data_AF-A0AA45MEQ2-F1
#
_entry.id   AF-A0AA45MEQ2-F1
#
_cell.length_a   1.000
_cell.length_b   1.000
_cell.length_c   1.000
_cell.angle_alpha   90.00
_cell.angle_beta   90.00
_cell.angle_gamma   90.00
#
_symmetry.space_group_name_H-M   'P 1'
#
loop_
_entity.id
_entity.type
_entity.pdbx_description
1 polymer ?
#
loop_
_entity_poly.entity_id
_entity_poly.type
_entity_poly.pdbx_seq_one_letter_code
_entity_poly.pdbx_strand_id
1 'polypeptide(L)'
;MNDTAMTPVAALLRAYEQRLLQLDRQLDPSWLPRLFDADAALAWHLPASQPGRLGRLRAALRLAPLAPAALARPANRLALLEPALLWRVLAARALYARRAALRRCIDRAVLEPLRALLGADALQLLQHGEAGPGPAVLPVADAAGWAWSGHAMLLREQAWTDPTLRQLIALVLPAEAPAGAPAAADGDDGADFVALLPALFPEAAWLFG
;
A
#
# COMPACT_ATOMS: atom_id res chain seq x y z
N MET A 1 28.15 -2.20 28.50
CA MET A 1 27.27 -3.06 27.68
C MET A 1 25.87 -2.46 27.69
N ASN A 2 25.63 -1.49 26.82
CA ASN A 2 24.31 -0.88 26.58
C ASN A 2 24.10 -0.92 25.07
N ASP A 3 23.48 -1.97 24.54
CA ASP A 3 23.44 -2.21 23.09
C ASP A 3 22.06 -2.70 22.60
N THR A 4 20.96 -2.29 23.24
CA THR A 4 19.65 -2.91 22.96
C THR A 4 18.50 -1.93 22.71
N ALA A 5 18.73 -0.62 22.75
CA ALA A 5 17.67 0.39 22.50
C ALA A 5 17.78 1.08 21.11
N MET A 6 18.78 0.73 20.30
CA MET A 6 19.06 1.36 19.00
C MET A 6 18.33 0.69 17.81
N THR A 7 17.41 -0.23 18.10
CA THR A 7 17.04 -1.36 17.22
C THR A 7 15.79 -1.19 16.31
N PRO A 8 14.81 -0.28 16.54
CA PRO A 8 13.68 -0.14 15.61
C PRO A 8 13.96 0.80 14.43
N VAL A 9 14.58 1.97 14.66
CA VAL A 9 14.79 2.99 13.60
C VAL A 9 15.79 2.51 12.55
N ALA A 10 16.87 1.84 12.95
CA ALA A 10 17.86 1.31 12.02
C ALA A 10 17.26 0.23 11.10
N ALA A 11 16.35 -0.60 11.60
CA ALA A 11 15.63 -1.59 10.80
C ALA A 11 14.71 -0.91 9.78
N LEU A 12 13.99 0.14 10.17
CA LEU A 12 13.12 0.90 9.27
C LEU A 12 13.93 1.62 8.17
N LEU A 13 15.08 2.22 8.51
CA LEU A 13 15.96 2.85 7.54
C LEU A 13 16.55 1.83 6.55
N ARG A 14 16.97 0.65 7.04
CA ARG A 14 17.43 -0.43 6.16
C ARG A 14 16.33 -0.90 5.23
N ALA A 15 15.10 -1.05 5.72
CA ALA A 15 13.96 -1.42 4.88
C ALA A 15 13.67 -0.35 3.82
N TYR A 16 13.81 0.92 4.16
CA TYR A 16 13.72 2.02 3.19
C TYR A 16 14.82 1.94 2.12
N GLU A 17 16.07 1.68 2.50
CA GLU A 17 17.16 1.49 1.54
C GLU A 17 16.91 0.30 0.62
N GLN A 18 16.47 -0.84 1.15
CA GLN A 18 16.10 -2.01 0.35
C GLN A 18 14.95 -1.70 -0.61
N ARG A 19 13.93 -0.99 -0.13
CA ARG A 19 12.81 -0.53 -0.95
C ARG A 19 13.28 0.32 -2.14
N LEU A 20 14.22 1.23 -1.91
CA LEU A 20 14.79 2.04 -2.99
C LEU A 20 15.62 1.20 -3.97
N LEU A 21 16.39 0.21 -3.48
CA LEU A 21 17.20 -0.66 -4.34
C LEU A 21 16.36 -1.55 -5.25
N GLN A 22 15.13 -1.88 -4.86
CA GLN A 22 14.22 -2.73 -5.62
C GLN A 22 13.16 -1.95 -6.42
N LEU A 23 13.20 -0.62 -6.38
CA LEU A 23 12.16 0.24 -6.93
C LEU A 23 11.92 -0.01 -8.43
N ASP A 24 12.97 -0.34 -9.18
CA ASP A 24 12.88 -0.62 -10.62
C ASP A 24 12.06 -1.87 -10.96
N ARG A 25 12.05 -2.87 -10.07
CA ARG A 25 11.30 -4.12 -10.22
C ARG A 25 9.88 -4.02 -9.67
N GLN A 26 9.64 -3.08 -8.77
CA GLN A 26 8.39 -2.92 -8.04
C GLN A 26 7.49 -1.82 -8.62
N LEU A 27 8.00 -1.08 -9.60
CA LEU A 27 7.28 -0.05 -10.35
C LEU A 27 6.22 -0.70 -11.24
N ASP A 28 4.97 -0.24 -11.13
CA ASP A 28 3.93 -0.62 -12.08
C ASP A 28 4.25 -0.04 -13.48
N PRO A 29 4.22 -0.85 -14.56
CA PRO A 29 4.61 -0.42 -15.90
C PRO A 29 3.82 0.78 -16.45
N SER A 30 2.59 1.02 -15.97
CA SER A 30 1.77 2.17 -16.38
C SER A 30 2.38 3.53 -16.02
N TRP A 31 3.36 3.56 -15.12
CA TRP A 31 4.11 4.78 -14.79
C TRP A 31 5.17 5.16 -15.82
N LEU A 32 5.63 4.23 -16.66
CA LEU A 32 6.76 4.50 -17.56
C LEU A 32 6.51 5.66 -18.53
N PRO A 33 5.36 5.76 -19.21
CA PRO A 33 5.07 6.89 -20.11
C PRO A 33 4.90 8.22 -19.38
N ARG A 34 4.72 8.20 -18.06
CA ARG A 34 4.55 9.40 -17.23
C ARG A 34 5.86 9.91 -16.65
N LEU A 35 6.83 9.00 -16.48
CA LEU A 35 8.13 9.31 -15.88
C LEU A 35 9.21 9.58 -16.93
N PHE A 36 9.04 9.02 -18.13
CA PHE A 36 10.05 9.03 -19.18
C PHE A 36 9.42 9.39 -20.53
N ASP A 37 10.23 9.93 -21.43
CA ASP A 37 9.85 10.06 -22.83
C ASP A 37 9.71 8.67 -23.49
N ALA A 38 9.16 8.63 -24.71
CA ALA A 38 8.86 7.38 -25.40
C ALA A 38 10.10 6.49 -25.63
N ASP A 39 11.25 7.10 -25.94
CA ASP A 39 12.49 6.38 -26.21
C ASP A 39 13.07 5.78 -24.92
N ALA A 40 13.05 6.53 -23.82
CA ALA A 40 13.48 6.07 -22.51
C ALA A 40 12.51 5.04 -21.89
N ALA A 41 11.21 5.16 -22.16
CA ALA A 41 10.21 4.16 -21.78
C ALA A 41 10.41 2.84 -22.54
N LEU A 42 10.69 2.90 -23.86
CA LEU A 42 10.99 1.72 -24.66
C LEU A 42 12.27 1.02 -24.17
N ALA A 43 13.32 1.80 -23.86
CA ALA A 43 14.56 1.30 -23.28
C ALA A 43 14.38 0.68 -21.88
N TRP A 44 13.26 0.96 -21.20
CA TRP A 44 12.93 0.34 -19.92
C TRP A 44 12.52 -1.13 -20.05
N HIS A 45 12.01 -1.55 -21.19
CA HIS A 45 11.64 -2.95 -21.46
C HIS A 45 12.83 -3.83 -21.85
N LEU A 46 13.99 -3.22 -22.14
CA LEU A 46 15.23 -3.96 -22.39
C LEU A 46 15.80 -4.54 -21.08
N PRO A 47 16.56 -5.67 -21.15
CA PRO A 47 17.12 -6.32 -19.98
C PRO A 47 17.89 -5.37 -19.06
N ALA A 48 17.81 -5.62 -17.75
CA ALA A 48 18.23 -4.77 -16.64
C ALA A 48 19.75 -4.47 -16.52
N SER A 49 20.55 -4.70 -17.57
CA SER A 49 22.00 -4.52 -17.56
C SER A 49 22.46 -3.07 -17.73
N GLN A 50 21.56 -2.08 -17.74
CA GLN A 50 21.98 -0.68 -17.85
C GLN A 50 22.41 -0.11 -16.50
N PRO A 51 23.72 0.14 -16.26
CA PRO A 51 24.16 0.87 -15.09
C PRO A 51 23.46 2.24 -15.03
N GLY A 52 23.00 2.62 -13.84
CA GLY A 52 22.33 3.91 -13.62
C GLY A 52 20.80 3.92 -13.81
N ARG A 53 20.15 2.80 -14.13
CA ARG A 53 18.66 2.72 -14.20
C ARG A 53 17.98 3.26 -12.94
N LEU A 54 18.44 2.82 -11.76
CA LEU A 54 17.92 3.31 -10.48
C LEU A 54 18.18 4.81 -10.28
N GLY A 55 19.35 5.31 -10.70
CA GLY A 55 19.68 6.74 -10.64
C GLY A 55 18.73 7.58 -11.49
N ARG A 56 18.44 7.15 -12.72
CA ARG A 56 17.46 7.80 -13.60
C ARG A 56 16.05 7.77 -13.01
N LEU A 57 15.64 6.66 -12.41
CA LEU A 57 14.34 6.55 -11.76
C LEU A 57 14.22 7.51 -10.58
N ARG A 58 15.24 7.57 -9.71
CA ARG A 58 15.27 8.51 -8.58
C ARG A 58 15.23 9.97 -9.04
N ALA A 59 15.95 10.30 -10.12
CA ALA A 59 15.94 11.63 -10.71
C ALA A 59 14.57 11.99 -11.31
N ALA A 60 13.95 11.08 -12.08
CA ALA A 60 12.63 11.27 -12.66
C ALA A 60 11.55 11.44 -11.59
N LEU A 61 11.63 10.66 -10.52
CA LEU A 61 10.71 10.73 -9.38
C LEU A 61 10.98 11.92 -8.46
N ARG A 62 12.14 12.57 -8.57
CA ARG A 62 12.58 13.66 -7.67
C ARG A 62 12.47 13.29 -6.19
N LEU A 63 12.85 12.06 -5.84
CA LEU A 63 12.74 11.57 -4.46
C LEU A 63 13.61 12.43 -3.52
N ALA A 64 12.99 13.00 -2.48
CA ALA A 64 13.69 13.79 -1.49
C ALA A 64 14.47 12.89 -0.51
N PRO A 65 15.51 13.41 0.15
CA PRO A 65 16.12 12.73 1.29
C PRO A 65 15.06 12.47 2.38
N LEU A 66 14.99 11.24 2.89
CA LEU A 66 14.05 10.88 3.94
C LEU A 66 14.58 11.33 5.30
N ALA A 67 13.82 12.16 6.01
CA ALA A 67 14.08 12.44 7.40
C ALA A 67 13.66 11.24 8.28
N PRO A 68 14.50 10.72 9.20
CA PRO A 68 14.12 9.59 10.05
C PRO A 68 12.84 9.83 10.86
N ALA A 69 12.57 11.09 11.25
CA ALA A 69 11.35 11.48 11.95
C ALA A 69 10.06 11.22 11.16
N ALA A 70 10.11 11.17 9.82
CA ALA A 70 8.96 10.82 8.99
C ALA A 70 8.48 9.39 9.27
N LEU A 71 9.39 8.48 9.61
CA LEU A 71 9.08 7.09 9.94
C LEU A 71 8.49 6.93 11.35
N ALA A 72 8.45 7.99 12.16
CA ALA A 72 7.79 7.92 13.47
C ALA A 72 6.28 7.66 13.32
N ARG A 73 5.64 8.15 12.25
CA ARG A 73 4.21 7.92 11.97
C ARG A 73 3.99 6.51 11.40
N PRO A 74 3.14 5.66 12.02
CA PRO A 74 2.83 4.32 11.53
C PRO A 74 2.41 4.26 10.06
N ALA A 75 1.53 5.15 9.60
CA ALA A 75 1.04 5.16 8.22
C ALA A 75 2.16 5.38 7.18
N ASN A 76 3.18 6.17 7.50
CA ASN A 76 4.35 6.38 6.64
C ASN A 76 5.18 5.09 6.46
N ARG A 77 5.14 4.18 7.44
CA ARG A 77 5.89 2.91 7.39
C ARG A 77 5.30 1.93 6.39
N LEU A 78 4.07 2.16 5.90
CA LEU A 78 3.48 1.37 4.81
C LEU A 78 4.32 1.39 3.52
N ALA A 79 5.07 2.48 3.28
CA ALA A 79 5.97 2.58 2.14
C ALA A 79 7.13 1.57 2.18
N LEU A 80 7.38 0.95 3.34
CA LEU A 80 8.44 -0.03 3.55
C LEU A 80 7.96 -1.47 3.33
N LEU A 81 6.67 -1.67 3.08
CA LEU A 81 6.12 -2.99 2.79
C LEU A 81 6.59 -3.49 1.42
N GLU A 82 6.72 -4.81 1.33
CA GLU A 82 6.82 -5.50 0.04
C GLU A 82 5.56 -5.27 -0.79
N PRO A 83 5.65 -5.17 -2.13
CA PRO A 83 4.52 -4.79 -2.98
C PRO A 83 3.27 -5.65 -2.77
N ALA A 84 3.44 -6.98 -2.71
CA ALA A 84 2.31 -7.90 -2.53
C ALA A 84 1.57 -7.66 -1.20
N LEU A 85 2.31 -7.38 -0.13
CA LEU A 85 1.74 -7.10 1.18
C LEU A 85 1.11 -5.69 1.22
N LEU A 86 1.74 -4.70 0.58
CA LEU A 86 1.16 -3.36 0.42
C LEU A 86 -0.19 -3.42 -0.30
N TRP A 87 -0.30 -4.18 -1.40
CA TRP A 87 -1.56 -4.39 -2.11
C TRP A 87 -2.65 -4.96 -1.20
N ARG A 88 -2.31 -5.97 -0.40
CA ARG A 88 -3.22 -6.59 0.58
C ARG A 88 -3.68 -5.59 1.63
N VAL A 89 -2.76 -4.79 2.17
CA VAL A 89 -3.07 -3.74 3.15
C VAL A 89 -3.99 -2.68 2.56
N LEU A 90 -3.72 -2.22 1.35
CA LEU A 90 -4.56 -1.22 0.68
C LEU A 90 -5.95 -1.78 0.36
N ALA A 91 -6.05 -3.02 -0.11
CA ALA A 91 -7.34 -3.67 -0.30
C ALA A 91 -8.10 -3.83 1.02
N ALA A 92 -7.42 -4.24 2.09
CA ALA A 92 -7.99 -4.34 3.43
C ALA A 92 -8.52 -2.98 3.93
N ARG A 93 -7.84 -1.86 3.64
CA ARG A 93 -8.33 -0.51 3.99
C ARG A 93 -9.70 -0.24 3.37
N ALA A 94 -9.86 -0.55 2.09
CA ALA A 94 -11.12 -0.33 1.37
C ALA A 94 -12.25 -1.22 1.91
N LEU A 95 -11.93 -2.44 2.31
CA LEU A 95 -12.86 -3.40 2.91
C LEU A 95 -13.22 -3.02 4.36
N TYR A 96 -12.25 -2.50 5.13
CA TYR A 96 -12.46 -1.99 6.48
C TYR A 96 -13.49 -0.86 6.51
N ALA A 97 -13.43 0.06 5.53
CA ALA A 97 -14.44 1.10 5.36
C ALA A 97 -15.84 0.57 5.01
N ARG A 98 -15.93 -0.70 4.61
CA ARG A 98 -17.16 -1.38 4.17
C ARG A 98 -17.48 -2.61 5.02
N ARG A 99 -16.90 -2.70 6.21
CA ARG A 99 -17.04 -3.84 7.13
C ARG A 99 -18.50 -4.20 7.44
N ALA A 100 -19.40 -3.21 7.47
CA ALA A 100 -20.84 -3.44 7.60
C ALA A 100 -21.42 -4.27 6.44
N ALA A 101 -21.06 -3.94 5.19
CA ALA A 101 -21.46 -4.71 4.01
C ALA A 101 -20.76 -6.07 3.96
N LEU A 102 -19.48 -6.12 4.31
CA LEU A 102 -18.67 -7.33 4.35
C LEU A 102 -19.21 -8.36 5.34
N ARG A 103 -19.66 -7.93 6.52
CA ARG A 103 -20.27 -8.79 7.55
C ARG A 103 -21.61 -9.39 7.12
N ARG A 104 -22.35 -8.71 6.25
CA ARG A 104 -23.63 -9.20 5.69
C ARG A 104 -23.43 -10.01 4.41
N CYS A 105 -22.23 -10.00 3.83
CA CYS A 105 -21.93 -10.72 2.62
C CYS A 105 -21.84 -12.22 2.94
N ILE A 106 -22.79 -13.00 2.40
CA ILE A 106 -22.80 -14.47 2.45
C ILE A 106 -22.52 -15.09 1.08
N ASP A 107 -22.36 -14.26 0.05
CA ASP A 107 -22.12 -14.72 -1.31
C ASP A 107 -20.69 -15.24 -1.43
N ARG A 108 -20.57 -16.55 -1.63
CA ARG A 108 -19.31 -17.24 -1.79
C ARG A 108 -18.52 -16.75 -3.00
N ALA A 109 -19.20 -16.39 -4.10
CA ALA A 109 -18.53 -15.89 -5.30
C ALA A 109 -17.81 -14.56 -5.06
N VAL A 110 -18.29 -13.77 -4.09
CA VAL A 110 -17.66 -12.52 -3.65
C VAL A 110 -16.58 -12.78 -2.60
N LEU A 111 -16.84 -13.67 -1.63
CA LEU A 111 -15.90 -13.91 -0.52
C LEU A 111 -14.65 -14.71 -0.90
N GLU A 112 -14.72 -15.66 -1.83
CA GLU A 112 -13.56 -16.48 -2.20
C GLU A 112 -12.42 -15.64 -2.81
N PRO A 113 -12.65 -14.72 -3.77
CA PRO A 113 -11.60 -13.82 -4.26
C PRO A 113 -11.00 -12.95 -3.15
N LEU A 114 -11.83 -12.45 -2.23
CA LEU A 114 -11.36 -11.62 -1.11
C LEU A 114 -10.52 -12.44 -0.12
N ARG A 115 -10.90 -13.69 0.12
CA ARG A 115 -10.12 -14.63 0.94
C ARG A 115 -8.78 -14.94 0.29
N ALA A 116 -8.76 -15.18 -1.02
CA ALA A 116 -7.52 -15.41 -1.76
C ALA A 116 -6.61 -14.17 -1.74
N LEU A 117 -7.19 -12.97 -1.78
CA LEU A 117 -6.45 -11.71 -1.72
C LEU A 117 -5.87 -11.45 -0.31
N LEU A 118 -6.71 -11.43 0.73
CA LEU A 118 -6.30 -11.01 2.07
C LEU A 118 -5.70 -12.12 2.91
N GLY A 119 -6.11 -13.36 2.69
CA GLY A 119 -5.98 -14.46 3.65
C GLY A 119 -7.26 -14.64 4.48
N ALA A 120 -7.50 -15.86 4.94
CA ALA A 120 -8.70 -16.21 5.69
C ALA A 120 -8.82 -15.44 7.02
N ASP A 121 -7.72 -15.34 7.77
CA ASP A 121 -7.72 -14.73 9.11
C ASP A 121 -7.98 -13.22 9.04
N ALA A 122 -7.31 -12.51 8.11
CA ALA A 122 -7.52 -11.09 7.91
C ALA A 122 -8.97 -10.79 7.48
N LEU A 123 -9.51 -11.58 6.55
CA LEU A 123 -10.91 -11.44 6.12
C LEU A 123 -11.88 -11.67 7.28
N GLN A 124 -11.64 -12.72 8.08
CA GLN A 124 -12.46 -13.04 9.25
C GLN A 124 -12.40 -11.90 10.27
N LEU A 125 -11.23 -11.34 10.56
CA LEU A 125 -11.09 -10.24 11.51
C LEU A 125 -11.87 -9.00 11.04
N LEU A 126 -11.79 -8.65 9.76
CA LEU A 126 -12.56 -7.53 9.19
C LEU A 126 -14.08 -7.75 9.27
N GLN A 127 -14.56 -9.00 9.14
CA GLN A 127 -15.98 -9.33 9.26
C GLN A 127 -16.51 -9.20 10.69
N HIS A 128 -15.66 -9.43 11.70
CA HIS A 128 -16.06 -9.39 13.12
C HIS A 128 -15.85 -8.02 13.77
N GLY A 129 -15.19 -7.07 13.09
CA GLY A 129 -14.99 -5.71 13.60
C GLY A 129 -16.29 -4.93 13.83
N GLU A 130 -16.24 -3.98 14.78
CA GLU A 130 -17.31 -3.01 15.06
C GLU A 130 -17.76 -2.32 13.77
N ALA A 131 -19.03 -2.43 13.38
CA ALA A 131 -19.51 -1.93 12.10
C ALA A 131 -20.00 -0.48 12.20
N GLY A 132 -19.36 0.42 11.46
CA GLY A 132 -19.87 1.78 11.22
C GLY A 132 -20.99 1.81 10.16
N PRO A 133 -21.61 2.97 9.91
CA PRO A 133 -22.51 3.15 8.78
C PRO A 133 -21.75 2.87 7.48
N GLY A 134 -22.38 2.17 6.54
CA GLY A 134 -21.74 1.78 5.29
C GLY A 134 -22.76 1.34 4.25
N PRO A 135 -22.33 1.15 2.99
CA PRO A 135 -23.23 0.78 1.91
C PRO A 135 -23.97 -0.52 2.24
N ALA A 136 -25.17 -0.68 1.68
CA ALA A 136 -25.98 -1.88 1.90
C ALA A 136 -25.30 -3.13 1.32
N VAL A 137 -24.71 -2.99 0.14
CA VAL A 137 -24.12 -4.08 -0.67
C VAL A 137 -22.63 -3.83 -0.88
N LEU A 138 -21.85 -4.91 -0.86
CA LEU A 138 -20.42 -4.86 -1.17
C LEU A 138 -20.24 -4.77 -2.70
N PRO A 139 -19.49 -3.78 -3.22
CA PRO A 139 -19.25 -3.68 -4.65
C PRO A 139 -18.40 -4.86 -5.15
N VAL A 140 -18.58 -5.21 -6.42
CA VAL A 140 -17.73 -6.18 -7.10
C VAL A 140 -16.54 -5.44 -7.68
N ALA A 141 -15.34 -5.83 -7.29
CA ALA A 141 -14.09 -5.29 -7.81
C ALA A 141 -13.00 -6.35 -7.74
N ASP A 142 -12.02 -6.23 -8.62
CA ASP A 142 -10.81 -7.04 -8.59
C ASP A 142 -9.82 -6.52 -7.53
N ALA A 143 -8.70 -7.23 -7.37
CA ALA A 143 -7.68 -6.87 -6.39
C ALA A 143 -7.12 -5.45 -6.60
N ALA A 144 -6.98 -5.03 -7.88
CA ALA A 144 -6.46 -3.72 -8.23
C ALA A 144 -7.44 -2.61 -7.88
N GLY A 145 -8.72 -2.80 -8.16
CA GLY A 145 -9.77 -1.87 -7.78
C GLY A 145 -9.86 -1.68 -6.27
N TRP A 146 -9.75 -2.77 -5.49
CA TRP A 146 -9.73 -2.69 -4.04
C TRP A 146 -8.51 -1.95 -3.49
N ALA A 147 -7.31 -2.29 -3.98
CA ALA A 147 -6.08 -1.63 -3.55
C ALA A 147 -6.08 -0.13 -3.91
N TRP A 148 -6.54 0.22 -5.12
CA TRP A 148 -6.64 1.61 -5.55
C TRP A 148 -7.65 2.40 -4.71
N SER A 149 -8.80 1.82 -4.40
CA SER A 149 -9.81 2.42 -3.51
C SER A 149 -9.23 2.72 -2.13
N GLY A 150 -8.51 1.78 -1.52
CA GLY A 150 -7.93 1.96 -0.19
C GLY A 150 -6.79 2.98 -0.17
N HIS A 151 -5.98 3.01 -1.23
CA HIS A 151 -4.99 4.07 -1.42
C HIS A 151 -5.64 5.46 -1.51
N ALA A 152 -6.71 5.59 -2.30
CA ALA A 152 -7.44 6.85 -2.44
C ALA A 152 -8.03 7.32 -1.09
N MET A 153 -8.49 6.39 -0.24
CA MET A 153 -8.98 6.70 1.10
C MET A 153 -7.87 7.25 2.01
N LEU A 154 -6.74 6.53 2.13
CA LEU A 154 -5.61 6.98 2.94
C LEU A 154 -5.01 8.31 2.45
N LEU A 155 -5.04 8.53 1.14
CA LEU A 155 -4.64 9.80 0.54
C LEU A 155 -5.58 10.95 0.95
N ARG A 156 -6.90 10.73 0.89
CA ARG A 156 -7.92 11.71 1.31
C ARG A 156 -7.81 12.05 2.79
N GLU A 157 -7.50 11.06 3.61
CA GLU A 157 -7.29 11.17 5.06
C GLU A 157 -5.93 11.77 5.44
N GLN A 158 -5.09 12.11 4.45
CA GLN A 158 -3.74 12.64 4.67
C GLN A 158 -2.89 11.73 5.58
N ALA A 159 -3.10 10.41 5.48
CA ALA A 159 -2.40 9.43 6.30
C ALA A 159 -0.88 9.52 6.14
N TRP A 160 -0.41 9.90 4.95
CA TRP A 160 1.00 10.10 4.63
C TRP A 160 1.38 11.57 4.66
N THR A 161 2.26 11.93 5.59
CA THR A 161 2.79 13.30 5.69
C THR A 161 4.03 13.53 4.85
N ASP A 162 4.77 12.46 4.56
CA ASP A 162 5.99 12.56 3.76
C ASP A 162 5.66 12.31 2.28
N PRO A 163 5.94 13.27 1.38
CA PRO A 163 5.61 13.14 -0.03
C PRO A 163 6.40 12.05 -0.74
N THR A 164 7.62 11.76 -0.29
CA THR A 164 8.48 10.71 -0.88
C THR A 164 7.92 9.34 -0.55
N LEU A 165 7.57 9.09 0.72
CA LEU A 165 6.96 7.83 1.14
C LEU A 165 5.60 7.61 0.48
N ARG A 166 4.78 8.67 0.38
CA ARG A 166 3.52 8.63 -0.35
C ARG A 166 3.73 8.24 -1.82
N GLN A 167 4.74 8.83 -2.48
CA GLN A 167 5.06 8.51 -3.86
C GLN A 167 5.49 7.05 -4.03
N LEU A 168 6.32 6.52 -3.12
CA LEU A 168 6.75 5.11 -3.15
C LEU A 168 5.60 4.12 -3.04
N ILE A 169 4.53 4.47 -2.30
CA ILE A 169 3.31 3.67 -2.22
C ILE A 169 2.54 3.72 -3.55
N ALA A 170 2.37 4.92 -4.12
CA ALA A 170 1.63 5.10 -5.36
C ALA A 170 2.26 4.36 -6.57
N LEU A 171 3.59 4.25 -6.60
CA LEU A 171 4.33 3.59 -7.70
C LEU A 171 4.09 2.08 -7.81
N VAL A 172 3.54 1.45 -6.76
CA VAL A 172 3.19 0.03 -6.73
C VAL A 172 1.83 -0.24 -7.35
N LEU A 173 1.00 0.80 -7.47
CA LEU A 173 -0.32 0.73 -8.06
C LEU A 173 -0.28 1.21 -9.51
N PRO A 174 -1.27 0.80 -10.33
CA PRO A 174 -1.48 1.42 -11.62
C PRO A 174 -1.60 2.94 -11.48
N ALA A 175 -1.01 3.68 -12.42
CA ALA A 175 -0.97 5.13 -12.42
C ALA A 175 -2.35 5.79 -12.53
N GLU A 176 -3.36 5.03 -12.92
CA GLU A 176 -4.77 5.40 -13.01
C GLU A 176 -5.64 4.38 -12.28
N ALA A 177 -6.83 4.81 -11.87
CA ALA A 177 -7.81 3.91 -11.27
C ALA A 177 -8.22 2.83 -12.28
N PRO A 178 -8.15 1.53 -11.93
CA PRO A 178 -8.72 0.48 -12.74
C PRO A 178 -10.22 0.72 -12.98
N ALA A 179 -10.72 0.33 -14.15
CA ALA A 179 -12.14 0.37 -14.44
C ALA A 179 -12.92 -0.49 -13.43
N GLY A 180 -13.94 0.07 -12.81
CA GLY A 180 -14.73 -0.62 -11.77
C GLY A 180 -14.10 -0.58 -10.38
N ALA A 181 -13.01 0.16 -10.17
CA ALA A 181 -12.51 0.44 -8.82
C ALA A 181 -13.62 1.07 -7.96
N PRO A 182 -13.89 0.55 -6.74
CA PRO A 182 -14.86 1.16 -5.87
C PRO A 182 -14.45 2.59 -5.51
N ALA A 183 -15.39 3.53 -5.58
CA ALA A 183 -15.16 4.90 -5.12
C ALA A 183 -14.62 4.90 -3.69
N ALA A 184 -13.74 5.83 -3.31
CA ALA A 184 -13.30 5.94 -1.93
C ALA A 184 -14.53 6.15 -1.03
N ALA A 185 -14.66 5.35 0.03
CA ALA A 185 -15.77 5.53 0.97
C ALA A 185 -15.50 6.77 1.84
N ASP A 186 -16.58 7.42 2.29
CA ASP A 186 -16.50 8.52 3.24
C ASP A 186 -16.20 7.97 4.64
N GLY A 187 -15.27 8.62 5.34
CA GLY A 187 -14.75 8.17 6.62
C GLY A 187 -13.42 8.84 6.96
N ASP A 188 -13.06 8.79 8.24
CA ASP A 188 -11.78 9.29 8.78
C ASP A 188 -11.18 8.26 9.78
N ASP A 189 -11.49 6.98 9.56
CA ASP A 189 -11.06 5.84 10.40
C ASP A 189 -9.71 5.26 9.97
N GLY A 190 -8.91 6.03 9.23
CA GLY A 190 -7.61 5.60 8.70
C GLY A 190 -6.58 5.31 9.79
N ALA A 191 -6.55 6.12 10.85
CA ALA A 191 -5.65 5.89 11.97
C ALA A 191 -6.00 4.60 12.73
N ASP A 192 -7.29 4.34 12.95
CA ASP A 192 -7.79 3.12 13.60
C ASP A 192 -7.47 1.89 12.76
N PHE A 193 -7.64 1.99 11.43
CA PHE A 193 -7.23 0.94 10.51
C PHE A 193 -5.72 0.64 10.60
N VAL A 194 -4.87 1.67 10.61
CA VAL A 194 -3.41 1.49 10.70
C VAL A 194 -3.01 0.84 12.02
N ALA A 195 -3.68 1.17 13.12
CA ALA A 195 -3.46 0.53 14.42
C ALA A 195 -3.85 -0.96 14.42
N LEU A 196 -4.80 -1.37 13.56
CA LEU A 196 -5.25 -2.76 13.43
C LEU A 196 -4.32 -3.63 12.58
N LEU A 197 -3.40 -3.04 11.82
CA LEU A 197 -2.56 -3.77 10.86
C LEU A 197 -1.73 -4.92 11.43
N PRO A 198 -1.10 -4.82 12.62
CA PRO A 198 -0.36 -5.94 13.18
C PRO A 198 -1.22 -7.18 13.46
N ALA A 199 -2.51 -6.99 13.71
CA ALA A 199 -3.46 -8.09 13.90
C ALA A 199 -3.96 -8.66 12.57
N LEU A 200 -4.14 -7.82 11.54
CA LEU A 200 -4.55 -8.26 10.20
C LEU A 200 -3.44 -8.96 9.44
N PHE A 201 -2.20 -8.48 9.58
CA PHE A 201 -1.02 -8.95 8.86
C PHE A 201 0.15 -9.06 9.84
N PRO A 202 0.23 -10.17 10.62
CA PRO A 202 1.31 -10.39 11.59
C PRO A 202 2.71 -10.30 10.97
N GLU A 203 2.85 -10.63 9.69
CA GLU A 203 4.09 -10.49 8.93
C GLU A 203 4.58 -9.03 8.79
N ALA A 204 3.68 -8.05 8.97
CA ALA A 204 3.99 -6.61 8.96
C ALA A 204 4.22 -6.04 10.37
N ALA A 205 3.99 -6.80 11.45
CA ALA A 205 3.96 -6.29 12.82
C ALA A 205 5.26 -5.58 13.22
N TRP A 206 6.41 -6.06 12.75
CA TRP A 206 7.73 -5.48 13.02
C TRP A 206 7.87 -4.02 12.56
N LEU A 207 7.03 -3.54 11.63
CA LEU A 207 7.02 -2.13 11.22
C LEU A 207 6.36 -1.23 12.25
N PHE A 208 5.45 -1.75 13.07
CA PHE A 208 4.57 -0.93 13.90
C PHE A 208 5.02 -0.78 15.35
N GLY A 209 6.00 -1.59 15.78
CA GLY A 209 6.60 -1.54 17.12
C GLY A 209 6.35 -2.84 17.86
#